data_AF-A0A1F8GE81-F1
#
_entry.id   AF-A0A1F8GE81-F1
#
_cell.length_a   1.000
_cell.length_b   1.000
_cell.length_c   1.000
_cell.angle_alpha   90.00
_cell.angle_beta   90.00
_cell.angle_gamma   90.00
#
_symmetry.space_group_name_H-M   'P 1'
#
loop_
_entity.id
_entity.type
_entity.pdbx_description
1 polymer ?
#
loop_
_entity_poly.entity_id
_entity_poly.type
_entity_poly.pdbx_seq_one_letter_code
_entity_poly.pdbx_strand_id
1 'polypeptide(L)' 'MKASLVVIILVVFVVIGFLWWQTTQKQPSETQGGLGSELYQNTENPAENLPAVNPLENKPEVNPLSDTNPFSDIKTNPFK' A
#
# COMPACT_ATOMS: atom_id res chain seq x y z
N MET A 1 -54.66 31.54 6.40
CA MET A 1 -53.32 32.12 6.61
C MET A 1 -52.53 31.41 7.73
N LYS A 2 -53.03 31.36 8.98
CA LYS A 2 -52.30 30.72 10.10
C LYS A 2 -52.05 29.21 9.90
N ALA A 3 -53.04 28.46 9.42
CA ALA A 3 -52.90 27.03 9.15
C ALA A 3 -51.86 26.73 8.04
N SER A 4 -51.86 27.51 6.97
CA SER A 4 -50.86 27.40 5.89
C SER A 4 -49.44 27.71 6.38
N LEU A 5 -49.29 28.70 7.26
CA LEU A 5 -48.00 29.02 7.88
C LEU A 5 -47.47 27.86 8.73
N VAL A 6 -48.33 27.22 9.52
CA VAL A 6 -47.96 26.06 10.34
C VAL A 6 -47.53 24.87 9.47
N VAL A 7 -48.23 24.61 8.37
CA VAL A 7 -47.87 23.54 7.42
C VAL A 7 -46.50 23.81 6.77
N ILE A 8 -46.24 25.06 6.35
CA ILE A 8 -44.95 25.43 5.77
C ILE A 8 -43.81 25.22 6.77
N ILE A 9 -44.01 25.64 8.02
CA ILE A 9 -43.01 25.48 9.08
C ILE A 9 -42.70 23.99 9.32
N LEU A 10 -43.73 23.14 9.36
CA LEU A 10 -43.55 21.69 9.51
C LEU A 10 -42.73 21.09 8.37
N VAL A 11 -43.01 21.48 7.12
CA VAL A 11 -42.26 20.99 5.95
C VAL A 11 -40.79 21.42 6.03
N VAL A 12 -40.51 22.67 6.44
CA VAL A 12 -39.14 23.15 6.61
C VAL A 12 -38.39 22.33 7.66
N PHE A 13 -39.01 22.03 8.81
CA PHE A 13 -38.38 21.20 9.84
C PHE A 13 -38.09 19.78 9.36
N VAL A 14 -38.98 19.18 8.59
CA VAL A 14 -38.76 17.84 8.02
C VAL A 14 -37.59 17.85 7.03
N VAL A 15 -37.50 18.86 6.16
CA VAL A 15 -36.40 18.99 5.18
C VAL A 15 -35.07 19.20 5.89
N ILE A 16 -35.01 20.09 6.89
CA ILE A 16 -33.78 20.33 7.66
C ILE A 16 -33.34 19.05 8.39
N GLY A 17 -34.28 18.36 9.05
CA GLY A 17 -34.00 17.10 9.74
C GLY A 17 -33.48 16.01 8.81
N PHE A 18 -34.08 15.89 7.61
CA PHE A 18 -33.65 14.94 6.59
C PHE A 18 -32.24 15.24 6.06
N LEU A 19 -31.95 16.50 5.75
CA LEU A 19 -30.61 16.92 5.30
C LEU A 19 -29.56 16.68 6.38
N TRP A 20 -29.89 16.97 7.64
CA TRP A 20 -28.98 16.76 8.77
C TRP A 20 -28.67 15.27 8.97
N TRP A 21 -29.71 14.41 8.96
CA TRP A 21 -29.53 12.96 8.99
C TRP A 21 -28.60 12.48 7.87
N GLN A 22 -28.85 12.92 6.63
CA GLN A 22 -28.05 12.51 5.48
C GLN A 22 -26.57 12.89 5.63
N THR A 23 -26.27 14.04 6.26
CA THR A 23 -24.89 14.44 6.54
C THR A 23 -24.22 13.61 7.64
N THR A 24 -24.97 13.17 8.65
CA THR A 24 -24.44 12.37 9.77
C THR A 24 -24.20 10.90 9.40
N GLN A 25 -24.90 10.38 8.40
CA GLN A 25 -24.71 9.00 7.89
C GLN A 25 -23.52 8.84 6.94
N LYS A 26 -22.73 9.91 6.72
CA LYS A 26 -21.41 9.77 6.11
C LYS A 26 -20.49 9.10 7.12
N GLN A 27 -20.53 7.77 7.11
CA GLN A 27 -19.54 6.89 7.73
C GLN A 27 -18.14 7.47 7.43
N PRO A 28 -17.18 7.47 8.39
CA PRO A 28 -15.83 7.91 8.10
C PRO A 28 -15.36 7.11 6.89
N SER A 29 -15.24 7.78 5.74
CA SER A 29 -14.58 7.20 4.59
C SER A 29 -13.20 6.85 5.11
N GLU A 30 -12.84 5.56 5.09
CA GLU A 30 -11.43 5.22 5.08
C GLU A 30 -10.85 6.06 3.96
N THR A 31 -10.02 7.03 4.34
CA THR A 31 -9.33 7.87 3.38
C THR A 31 -8.64 6.90 2.43
N GLN A 32 -8.85 7.04 1.12
CA GLN A 32 -8.20 6.20 0.10
C GLN A 32 -6.66 6.26 0.13
N GLY A 33 -6.07 6.94 1.12
CA GLY A 33 -4.74 6.66 1.60
C GLY A 33 -4.69 6.60 3.12
N GLY A 34 -4.38 5.41 3.67
CA GLY A 34 -3.97 5.26 5.06
C GLY A 34 -2.51 5.63 5.27
N LEU A 35 -2.04 5.56 6.52
CA LEU A 35 -0.62 5.78 6.89
C LEU A 35 0.36 5.01 5.99
N GLY A 36 0.00 3.80 5.56
CA GLY A 36 0.82 2.99 4.66
C GLY A 36 1.04 3.61 3.28
N SER A 37 0.02 4.24 2.69
CA SER A 37 0.14 4.91 1.38
C SER A 37 0.85 6.25 1.47
N GLU A 38 0.70 7.00 2.57
CA GLU A 38 1.51 8.20 2.81
C GLU A 38 2.99 7.83 3.00
N LEU A 39 3.29 6.77 3.75
CA LEU A 39 4.67 6.29 3.92
C LEU A 39 5.26 5.79 2.60
N TYR A 40 4.48 5.07 1.80
CA TYR A 40 4.92 4.56 0.50
C TYR A 40 5.16 5.68 -0.52
N GLN A 41 4.35 6.75 -0.52
CA GLN A 41 4.54 7.89 -1.42
C GLN A 41 5.67 8.83 -0.96
N ASN A 42 5.91 8.95 0.35
CA ASN A 42 6.92 9.86 0.90
C ASN A 42 8.28 9.20 1.16
N THR A 43 8.38 7.88 1.05
CA THR A 43 9.63 7.14 1.25
C THR A 43 10.02 6.50 -0.07
N GLU A 44 11.08 6.98 -0.69
CA GLU A 44 11.67 6.34 -1.87
C GLU A 44 12.10 4.91 -1.53
N ASN A 45 12.04 4.01 -2.51
CA ASN A 45 12.52 2.64 -2.32
C ASN A 45 14.05 2.69 -2.16
N PRO A 46 14.62 2.36 -0.97
CA PRO A 46 16.05 2.43 -0.76
C PRO A 46 16.83 1.43 -1.63
N ALA A 47 16.14 0.46 -2.24
CA ALA A 47 16.72 -0.49 -3.17
C ALA A 47 16.80 0.02 -4.63
N GLU A 48 16.15 1.12 -4.97
CA GLU A 48 16.02 1.61 -6.36
C GLU A 48 17.34 2.10 -6.96
N ASN A 49 18.24 2.61 -6.10
CA ASN A 49 19.55 3.14 -6.49
C ASN A 49 20.72 2.33 -5.91
N LEU A 50 20.50 1.06 -5.54
CA LEU A 50 21.60 0.23 -5.09
C LEU A 50 22.55 -0.03 -6.26
N PRO A 51 23.87 0.22 -6.10
CA PRO A 51 24.83 -0.17 -7.11
C PRO A 51 24.75 -1.69 -7.27
N ALA A 52 24.76 -2.17 -8.52
CA ALA A 52 24.78 -3.60 -8.85
C ALA A 52 26.17 -4.21 -8.58
N VAL A 53 26.70 -3.99 -7.38
CA VAL A 53 27.97 -4.56 -6.92
C VAL A 53 27.66 -5.77 -6.06
N ASN A 54 28.14 -6.94 -6.49
CA ASN A 54 28.20 -8.10 -5.62
C ASN A 54 29.46 -7.98 -4.75
N PRO A 55 29.34 -7.78 -3.41
CA PRO A 55 30.49 -7.64 -2.53
C PRO A 55 31.41 -8.88 -2.53
N LEU A 56 30.91 -10.00 -3.05
CA LEU A 56 31.59 -11.28 -3.13
C LEU A 56 32.17 -11.56 -4.52
N GLU A 57 32.10 -10.64 -5.47
CA GLU A 57 32.58 -10.86 -6.84
C GLU A 57 34.10 -11.09 -6.91
N ASN A 58 34.86 -10.40 -6.05
CA ASN A 58 36.32 -10.53 -5.96
C ASN A 58 36.77 -11.23 -4.67
N LYS A 59 35.87 -11.98 -3.99
CA LYS A 59 36.26 -12.69 -2.77
C LYS A 59 37.20 -13.85 -3.14
N PRO A 60 38.22 -14.16 -2.32
CA PRO A 60 38.96 -15.40 -2.45
C PRO A 60 38.00 -16.59 -2.28
N GLU A 61 38.30 -17.71 -2.94
CA GLU A 61 37.60 -18.95 -2.67
C GLU A 61 37.89 -19.36 -1.23
N VAL A 62 36.83 -19.43 -0.43
CA VAL A 62 36.90 -19.74 1.01
C VAL A 62 36.25 -21.08 1.31
N ASN A 63 35.58 -21.70 0.33
CA ASN A 63 34.99 -23.00 0.52
C ASN A 63 36.11 -24.05 0.59
N PRO A 64 36.34 -24.68 1.75
CA PRO A 64 37.44 -25.63 1.97
C PRO A 64 37.22 -26.96 1.22
N LEU A 65 36.07 -27.12 0.54
CA LEU A 65 35.71 -28.31 -0.23
C LEU A 65 35.71 -28.05 -1.74
N SER A 66 36.12 -26.85 -2.19
CA SER A 66 36.12 -26.48 -3.61
C SER A 66 36.98 -27.41 -4.47
N ASP A 67 38.13 -27.82 -3.93
CA ASP A 67 39.07 -28.74 -4.60
C ASP A 67 38.75 -30.22 -4.35
N THR A 68 37.80 -30.50 -3.45
CA THR A 68 37.44 -31.87 -3.04
C THR A 68 36.18 -32.37 -3.73
N ASN A 69 35.41 -31.49 -4.37
CA ASN A 69 34.18 -31.88 -5.07
C ASN A 69 34.52 -32.61 -6.38
N PRO A 70 34.31 -33.94 -6.49
CA PRO A 70 34.64 -34.69 -7.70
C PRO A 70 33.67 -34.43 -8.86
N PHE A 71 32.66 -33.57 -8.67
CA PHE A 71 31.64 -33.22 -9.67
C PHE A 71 31.69 -31.74 -10.08
N SER A 72 32.73 -30.99 -9.71
CA SER A 72 32.90 -29.56 -10.04
C SER A 72 32.93 -29.26 -11.55
N ASP A 73 33.34 -30.23 -12.37
CA ASP A 73 33.42 -30.11 -13.84
C ASP A 73 32.11 -30.43 -14.58
N ILE A 74 31.05 -30.85 -13.87
CA ILE A 74 29.76 -31.19 -14.51
C ILE A 74 28.93 -29.91 -14.67
N LYS A 75 29.18 -29.20 -15.77
CA LYS A 75 28.46 -27.96 -16.15
C LYS A 75 27.09 -28.21 -16.81
N THR A 76 26.69 -29.46 -17.03
CA THR A 76 25.52 -29.77 -17.87
C THR A 76 24.25 -29.89 -17.03
N ASN A 77 23.35 -28.90 -17.15
CA ASN A 77 21.99 -28.99 -16.62
C ASN A 77 21.18 -29.98 -17.48
N PRO A 78 20.67 -31.10 -16.94
CA PRO A 78 19.94 -32.12 -17.70
C PRO A 78 18.51 -31.70 -18.10
N PHE A 79 18.07 -30.50 -17.72
CA PHE A 79 16.76 -29.94 -18.03
C PHE A 79 16.85 -28.69 -18.93
N LYS A 80 18.02 -28.44 -19.52
CA LYS A 80 18.21 -27.46 -20.60
C LYS A 80 18.13 -28.13 -21.97
#